data_AF-A0A0S8EC34-F1
#
_entry.id   AF-A0A0S8EC34-F1
#
_cell.length_a   1.000
_cell.length_b   1.000
_cell.length_c   1.000
_cell.angle_alpha   90.00
_cell.angle_beta   90.00
_cell.angle_gamma   90.00
#
_symmetry.space_group_name_H-M   'P 1'
#
loop_
_entity.id
_entity.type
_entity.pdbx_description
1 polymer ?
#
loop_
_entity_poly.entity_id
_entity_poly.type
_entity_poly.pdbx_seq_one_letter_code
_entity_poly.pdbx_strand_id
1 'polypeptide(L)'
;MNANDFYTEQELELEFRQGISRFSPPAGLKDAIRQRLFQHSESQGNALPLGFTLWKTNRRELIVKIMKWSTPALAACAAAVVIGLLLANGSSNVYAQAIQAIEQARTVHVQWFDMTRGEATKCGEIWYEAKRGIREWTKAQDGTISERLDDGQFQWTYSSASGTAFKTKSHDPVGPVADILRPKPNGWFDELMKKTKRLRQADMDIRGIACQAHVAEPRVVNETRLRWVIWVDSQRRGQRSEEQRLVAGQWVADARCEVTYDRPLPDDRLKPRFGPGVEIVDLVECRPFNVKESLLQGTVLGLVVAVHEVERLDNGSVLLMWSIRPTQETLQQLGPITYRPAAAINVYGDAVVESDWKQVRWVKPMEIARWTLDGIQTNWTILMPRGVWAGPIQAIDLQFSVYSRGKLQQALRKDGQQWYVQKFRLGELSVPEKAVAMNKACRQVYERVAWAEAQCGDGLALRGRGRSLTEAEKQEHIAHGARRRELEEAFVMPWDYRPSRIAPEQFVKDVQANYERLMK
;
A
#
# COMPACT_ATOMS: atom_id res chain seq x y z
N MET A 1 16.62 -27.61 -4.59
CA MET A 1 15.16 -27.34 -4.53
C MET A 1 14.63 -27.44 -5.94
N ASN A 2 13.73 -28.40 -6.18
CA ASN A 2 13.10 -28.59 -7.49
C ASN A 2 12.06 -27.49 -7.73
N ALA A 3 12.11 -26.87 -8.90
CA ALA A 3 11.07 -25.99 -9.39
C ALA A 3 10.04 -26.85 -10.12
N ASN A 4 8.86 -27.09 -9.51
CA ASN A 4 7.64 -27.55 -10.19
C ASN A 4 6.46 -27.73 -9.20
N ASP A 5 6.09 -26.69 -8.45
CA ASP A 5 4.79 -26.65 -7.76
C ASP A 5 3.88 -25.66 -8.49
N PHE A 6 3.28 -26.13 -9.59
CA PHE A 6 2.08 -25.50 -10.17
C PHE A 6 0.92 -26.47 -9.97
N TYR A 7 -0.14 -26.00 -9.31
CA TYR A 7 -1.41 -26.71 -9.26
C TYR A 7 -1.88 -27.00 -10.69
N THR A 8 -2.20 -28.26 -10.97
CA THR A 8 -2.81 -28.67 -12.22
C THR A 8 -4.26 -28.21 -12.26
N GLU A 9 -4.80 -27.98 -13.47
CA GLU A 9 -6.19 -27.58 -13.68
C GLU A 9 -7.19 -28.58 -13.05
N GLN A 10 -6.82 -29.86 -13.00
CA GLN A 10 -7.59 -30.91 -12.33
C GLN A 10 -7.61 -30.76 -10.80
N GLU A 11 -6.55 -30.27 -10.17
CA GLU A 11 -6.49 -30.02 -8.73
C GLU A 11 -7.34 -28.80 -8.34
N LEU A 12 -7.36 -27.76 -9.18
CA LEU A 12 -8.24 -26.60 -9.02
C LEU A 12 -9.72 -26.98 -9.19
N GLU A 13 -10.05 -27.84 -10.17
CA GLU A 13 -11.42 -28.31 -10.37
C GLU A 13 -11.89 -29.21 -9.22
N LEU A 14 -10.99 -30.02 -8.65
CA LEU A 14 -11.27 -30.87 -7.49
C LEU A 14 -11.51 -30.04 -6.23
N GLU A 15 -10.68 -29.02 -5.96
CA GLU A 15 -10.92 -28.07 -4.85
C GLU A 15 -12.23 -27.31 -5.02
N PHE A 16 -12.56 -26.90 -6.25
CA PHE A 16 -13.81 -26.19 -6.55
C PHE A 16 -15.05 -27.07 -6.30
N ARG A 17 -15.02 -28.34 -6.74
CA ARG A 17 -16.11 -29.31 -6.47
C ARG A 17 -16.22 -29.66 -4.98
N GLN A 18 -15.10 -29.72 -4.26
CA GLN A 18 -15.09 -29.92 -2.81
C GLN A 18 -15.60 -28.69 -2.04
N GLY A 19 -15.39 -27.48 -2.57
CA GLY A 19 -15.93 -26.23 -2.03
C GLY A 19 -17.46 -26.12 -2.19
N ILE A 20 -17.98 -26.48 -3.37
CA ILE A 20 -19.42 -26.44 -3.67
C ILE A 20 -20.20 -27.50 -2.87
N SER A 21 -19.66 -28.72 -2.73
CA SER A 21 -20.34 -29.79 -1.97
C SER A 21 -20.43 -29.55 -0.47
N ARG A 22 -19.61 -28.63 0.07
CA ARG A 22 -19.63 -28.20 1.49
C ARG A 22 -20.51 -26.97 1.72
N PHE A 23 -21.09 -26.38 0.68
CA PHE A 23 -21.94 -25.21 0.79
C PHE A 23 -23.40 -25.61 1.08
N SER A 24 -23.80 -25.54 2.35
CA SER A 24 -25.22 -25.49 2.72
C SER A 24 -25.67 -24.02 2.75
N PRO A 25 -26.48 -23.55 1.78
CA PRO A 25 -26.92 -22.16 1.78
C PRO A 25 -27.75 -21.87 3.05
N PRO A 26 -27.62 -20.68 3.66
CA PRO A 26 -28.46 -20.27 4.79
C PRO A 26 -29.94 -20.41 4.46
N ALA A 27 -30.75 -20.77 5.46
CA ALA A 27 -32.20 -20.78 5.33
C ALA A 27 -32.69 -19.42 4.80
N GLY A 28 -33.45 -19.43 3.71
CA GLY A 28 -33.97 -18.22 3.05
C GLY A 28 -33.11 -17.64 1.91
N LEU A 29 -31.89 -18.12 1.65
CA LEU A 29 -31.08 -17.61 0.52
C LEU A 29 -31.73 -17.93 -0.84
N LYS A 30 -32.32 -19.12 -0.98
CA LYS A 30 -33.08 -19.48 -2.19
C LYS A 30 -34.29 -18.55 -2.40
N ASP A 31 -34.93 -18.14 -1.31
CA ASP A 31 -36.10 -17.25 -1.38
C ASP A 31 -35.68 -15.81 -1.67
N ALA A 32 -34.56 -15.34 -1.11
CA ALA A 32 -33.99 -14.02 -1.42
C ALA A 32 -33.53 -13.92 -2.88
N ILE A 33 -32.90 -14.96 -3.43
CA ILE A 33 -32.50 -15.02 -4.84
C ILE A 33 -33.74 -14.99 -5.74
N ARG A 34 -34.78 -15.77 -5.40
CA ARG A 34 -36.06 -15.75 -6.12
C ARG A 34 -36.73 -14.37 -6.06
N GLN A 35 -36.72 -13.71 -4.92
CA GLN A 35 -37.33 -12.40 -4.73
C GLN A 35 -36.60 -11.31 -5.53
N ARG A 36 -35.26 -11.38 -5.61
CA ARG A 36 -34.45 -10.49 -6.47
C ARG A 36 -34.69 -10.73 -7.96
N LEU A 37 -34.77 -11.99 -8.39
CA LEU A 37 -35.08 -12.33 -9.78
C LEU A 37 -36.49 -11.84 -10.16
N PHE A 38 -37.44 -11.89 -9.23
CA PHE A 38 -38.80 -11.37 -9.41
C PHE A 38 -38.81 -9.84 -9.57
N GLN A 39 -38.13 -9.11 -8.67
CA GLN A 39 -38.00 -7.66 -8.76
C GLN A 39 -37.27 -7.21 -10.04
N HIS A 40 -36.27 -7.98 -10.47
CA HIS A 40 -35.53 -7.68 -11.70
C HIS A 40 -36.40 -7.89 -12.95
N SER A 41 -37.19 -8.98 -13.00
CA SER A 41 -38.18 -9.23 -14.05
C SER A 41 -39.26 -8.15 -14.12
N GLU A 42 -39.77 -7.66 -12.98
CA GLU A 42 -40.73 -6.55 -12.95
C GLU A 42 -40.10 -5.24 -13.43
N SER A 43 -38.85 -4.96 -13.07
CA SER A 43 -38.14 -3.75 -13.53
C SER A 43 -37.85 -3.73 -15.04
N GLN A 44 -37.86 -4.90 -15.70
CA GLN A 44 -37.58 -5.03 -17.12
C GLN A 44 -38.82 -5.32 -17.98
N GLY A 45 -40.02 -5.37 -17.40
CA GLY A 45 -41.27 -5.55 -18.16
C GLY A 45 -41.42 -6.91 -18.85
N ASN A 46 -40.62 -7.91 -18.47
CA ASN A 46 -40.67 -9.24 -19.09
C ASN A 46 -41.80 -10.09 -18.46
N ALA A 47 -42.60 -10.76 -19.29
CA ALA A 47 -43.65 -11.66 -18.84
C ALA A 47 -43.07 -12.91 -18.15
N LEU A 48 -43.60 -13.25 -16.97
CA LEU A 48 -43.17 -14.41 -16.18
C LEU A 48 -43.73 -15.73 -16.76
N PRO A 49 -43.05 -16.88 -16.55
CA PRO A 49 -43.54 -18.19 -16.99
C PRO A 49 -44.85 -18.59 -16.28
N LEU A 50 -45.70 -19.32 -17.00
CA LEU A 50 -47.07 -19.76 -16.66
C LEU A 50 -47.29 -20.49 -15.30
N GLY A 51 -46.24 -20.77 -14.53
CA GLY A 51 -46.35 -21.45 -13.22
C GLY A 51 -46.64 -20.54 -12.01
N PHE A 52 -46.66 -19.21 -12.16
CA PHE A 52 -46.72 -18.26 -11.03
C PHE A 52 -48.08 -17.58 -10.81
N THR A 53 -49.06 -17.79 -11.68
CA THR A 53 -50.36 -17.08 -11.68
C THR A 53 -51.36 -17.59 -10.64
N LEU A 54 -51.13 -18.75 -10.00
CA LEU A 54 -52.05 -19.36 -9.02
C LEU A 54 -51.89 -18.87 -7.56
N TRP A 55 -50.98 -17.92 -7.28
CA TRP A 55 -50.67 -17.51 -5.89
C TRP A 55 -51.25 -16.14 -5.47
N LYS A 56 -51.83 -15.36 -6.40
CA LYS A 56 -52.27 -13.97 -6.11
C LYS A 56 -53.60 -13.85 -5.36
N THR A 57 -54.45 -14.89 -5.33
CA THR A 57 -55.84 -14.73 -4.88
C THR A 57 -56.05 -14.82 -3.36
N ASN A 58 -55.13 -15.42 -2.59
CA ASN A 58 -55.33 -15.63 -1.14
C ASN A 58 -54.57 -14.66 -0.22
N ARG A 59 -53.91 -13.62 -0.74
CA ARG A 59 -53.01 -12.76 0.07
C ARG A 59 -53.64 -11.46 0.60
N ARG A 60 -54.73 -10.98 -0.02
CA ARG A 60 -55.34 -9.69 0.37
C ARG A 60 -56.12 -9.74 1.69
N GLU A 61 -56.75 -10.86 2.04
CA GLU A 61 -57.47 -10.98 3.33
C GLU A 61 -56.55 -11.21 4.53
N LEU A 62 -55.39 -11.85 4.34
CA LEU A 62 -54.45 -12.14 5.41
C LEU A 62 -53.69 -10.88 5.88
N ILE A 63 -53.36 -9.98 4.96
CA ILE A 63 -52.59 -8.75 5.23
C ILE A 63 -53.41 -7.74 6.05
N VAL A 64 -54.73 -7.69 5.87
CA VAL A 64 -55.61 -6.77 6.63
C VAL A 64 -55.85 -7.25 8.06
N LYS A 65 -55.86 -8.57 8.31
CA LYS A 65 -56.00 -9.12 9.68
C LYS A 65 -54.71 -8.99 10.51
N ILE A 66 -53.54 -9.08 9.89
CA ILE A 66 -52.23 -9.03 10.60
C ILE A 66 -51.88 -7.59 11.05
N MET A 67 -52.36 -6.56 10.35
CA MET A 67 -52.00 -5.16 10.64
C MET A 67 -52.66 -4.55 11.88
N LYS A 68 -53.69 -5.16 12.49
CA LYS A 68 -54.39 -4.59 13.66
C LYS A 68 -53.87 -5.06 15.03
N TRP A 69 -52.96 -6.04 15.09
CA TRP A 69 -52.56 -6.70 16.35
C TRP A 69 -51.05 -6.71 16.63
N SER A 70 -50.21 -6.07 15.80
CA SER A 70 -48.79 -6.40 15.75
C SER A 70 -47.80 -5.26 16.03
N THR A 71 -48.23 -4.04 16.36
CA THR A 71 -47.29 -2.91 16.57
C THR A 71 -46.32 -3.06 17.76
N PRO A 72 -46.72 -3.51 18.97
CA PRO A 72 -45.76 -3.73 20.06
C PRO A 72 -44.98 -5.06 19.90
N ALA A 73 -45.59 -6.09 19.30
CA ALA A 73 -44.94 -7.39 19.08
C ALA A 73 -43.87 -7.36 17.98
N LEU A 74 -44.08 -6.57 16.90
CA LEU A 74 -43.08 -6.39 15.85
C LEU A 74 -41.86 -5.60 16.32
N ALA A 75 -42.02 -4.64 17.23
CA ALA A 75 -40.90 -3.88 17.79
C ALA A 75 -40.02 -4.76 18.70
N ALA A 76 -40.62 -5.61 19.53
CA ALA A 76 -39.90 -6.58 20.36
C ALA A 76 -39.21 -7.67 19.53
N CYS A 77 -39.86 -8.18 18.48
CA CYS A 77 -39.26 -9.14 17.56
C CYS A 77 -38.14 -8.50 16.71
N ALA A 78 -38.27 -7.25 16.27
CA ALA A 78 -37.21 -6.53 15.57
C ALA A 78 -36.00 -6.28 16.47
N ALA A 79 -36.21 -5.90 17.74
CA ALA A 79 -35.13 -5.77 18.71
C ALA A 79 -34.46 -7.12 19.02
N ALA A 80 -35.22 -8.20 19.19
CA ALA A 80 -34.70 -9.55 19.40
C ALA A 80 -33.99 -10.12 18.15
N VAL A 81 -34.41 -9.75 16.95
CA VAL A 81 -33.73 -10.12 15.69
C VAL A 81 -32.48 -9.27 15.46
N VAL A 82 -32.45 -7.99 15.85
CA VAL A 82 -31.22 -7.17 15.81
C VAL A 82 -30.22 -7.65 16.86
N ILE A 83 -30.66 -7.91 18.11
CA ILE A 83 -29.82 -8.51 19.16
C ILE A 83 -29.40 -9.93 18.76
N GLY A 84 -30.31 -10.72 18.17
CA GLY A 84 -30.05 -12.06 17.65
C GLY A 84 -29.09 -12.07 16.46
N LEU A 85 -29.14 -11.09 15.55
CA LEU A 85 -28.20 -10.92 14.44
C LEU A 85 -26.84 -10.39 14.90
N LEU A 86 -26.81 -9.53 15.93
CA LEU A 86 -25.58 -9.08 16.59
C LEU A 86 -24.91 -10.22 17.36
N LEU A 87 -25.69 -11.13 17.96
CA LEU A 87 -25.18 -12.32 18.66
C LEU A 87 -24.88 -13.50 17.72
N ALA A 88 -25.64 -13.70 16.64
CA ALA A 88 -25.46 -14.80 15.68
C ALA A 88 -24.37 -14.53 14.64
N ASN A 89 -24.04 -13.27 14.36
CA ASN A 89 -22.78 -12.90 13.68
C ASN A 89 -21.59 -12.82 14.66
N GLY A 90 -21.79 -13.22 15.93
CA GLY A 90 -20.88 -13.11 17.05
C GLY A 90 -19.72 -14.12 17.07
N SER A 91 -19.16 -14.48 15.93
CA SER A 91 -17.81 -15.08 15.87
C SER A 91 -16.77 -14.02 15.51
N SER A 92 -16.90 -12.80 16.06
CA SER A 92 -15.73 -11.92 16.18
C SER A 92 -14.70 -12.72 16.97
N ASN A 93 -13.66 -13.21 16.30
CA ASN A 93 -12.55 -13.89 16.98
C ASN A 93 -12.04 -12.98 18.12
N VAL A 94 -11.44 -13.55 19.16
CA VAL A 94 -10.94 -12.80 20.34
C VAL A 94 -10.10 -11.58 19.94
N TYR A 95 -9.46 -11.68 18.78
CA TYR A 95 -8.73 -10.62 18.14
C TYR A 95 -9.57 -9.44 17.65
N ALA A 96 -10.64 -9.67 16.90
CA ALA A 96 -11.56 -8.63 16.46
C ALA A 96 -12.16 -7.89 17.66
N GLN A 97 -12.41 -8.60 18.77
CA GLN A 97 -12.83 -7.99 20.03
C GLN A 97 -11.73 -7.11 20.64
N ALA A 98 -10.48 -7.57 20.63
CA ALA A 98 -9.34 -6.77 21.12
C ALA A 98 -9.12 -5.50 20.27
N ILE A 99 -9.25 -5.59 18.95
CA ILE A 99 -9.19 -4.44 18.01
C ILE A 99 -10.31 -3.46 18.33
N GLN A 100 -11.55 -3.96 18.39
CA GLN A 100 -12.71 -3.14 18.71
C GLN A 100 -12.55 -2.44 20.07
N ALA A 101 -11.95 -3.12 21.05
CA ALA A 101 -11.74 -2.53 22.36
C ALA A 101 -10.66 -1.43 22.36
N ILE A 102 -9.65 -1.52 21.51
CA ILE A 102 -8.70 -0.41 21.27
C ILE A 102 -9.40 0.77 20.60
N GLU A 103 -10.20 0.52 19.58
CA GLU A 103 -10.94 1.58 18.87
C GLU A 103 -11.91 2.33 19.79
N GLN A 104 -12.47 1.63 20.78
CA GLN A 104 -13.38 2.20 21.79
C GLN A 104 -12.66 2.81 23.00
N ALA A 105 -11.36 2.54 23.18
CA ALA A 105 -10.61 3.03 24.32
C ALA A 105 -10.40 4.55 24.24
N ARG A 106 -10.53 5.23 25.38
CA ARG A 106 -10.26 6.67 25.47
C ARG A 106 -8.78 6.96 25.26
N THR A 107 -7.92 6.18 25.90
CA THR A 107 -6.47 6.30 25.79
C THR A 107 -5.84 4.93 25.71
N VAL A 108 -4.82 4.78 24.87
CA VAL A 108 -4.04 3.56 24.73
C VAL A 108 -2.57 3.92 24.79
N HIS A 109 -1.82 3.21 25.64
CA HIS A 109 -0.36 3.30 25.73
C HIS A 109 0.23 1.93 25.45
N VAL A 110 1.02 1.84 24.37
CA VAL A 110 1.66 0.62 23.91
C VAL A 110 3.16 0.73 24.07
N GLN A 111 3.80 -0.35 24.50
CA GLN A 111 5.26 -0.46 24.54
C GLN A 111 5.70 -1.74 23.84
N TRP A 112 6.71 -1.63 22.97
CA TRP A 112 7.31 -2.77 22.30
C TRP A 112 8.73 -3.00 22.78
N PHE A 113 9.07 -4.28 22.92
CA PHE A 113 10.35 -4.75 23.39
C PHE A 113 10.90 -5.82 22.45
N ASP A 114 12.17 -5.67 22.08
CA ASP A 114 12.99 -6.72 21.51
C ASP A 114 13.52 -7.61 22.66
N MET A 115 13.34 -8.92 22.53
CA MET A 115 13.75 -9.92 23.52
C MET A 115 14.86 -10.84 23.00
N THR A 116 15.37 -10.62 21.77
CA THR A 116 16.32 -11.51 21.08
C THR A 116 17.61 -11.75 21.85
N ARG A 117 18.04 -10.77 22.67
CA ARG A 117 19.26 -10.82 23.50
C ARG A 117 19.02 -11.33 24.93
N GLY A 118 17.82 -11.85 25.23
CA GLY A 118 17.44 -12.31 26.58
C GLY A 118 17.04 -11.18 27.54
N GLU A 119 17.34 -9.93 27.21
CA GLU A 119 16.91 -8.73 27.94
C GLU A 119 15.84 -7.97 27.15
N ALA A 120 14.86 -7.42 27.86
CA ALA A 120 13.80 -6.62 27.25
C ALA A 120 14.34 -5.22 26.88
N THR A 121 14.64 -5.00 25.61
CA THR A 121 15.07 -3.69 25.10
C THR A 121 13.89 -2.98 24.47
N LYS A 122 13.46 -1.85 25.06
CA LYS A 122 12.36 -1.05 24.49
C LYS A 122 12.75 -0.53 23.10
N CYS A 123 12.03 -0.99 22.08
CA CYS A 123 12.26 -0.64 20.68
C CYS A 123 11.11 0.16 20.07
N GLY A 124 10.03 0.39 20.82
CA GLY A 124 8.99 1.32 20.38
C GLY A 124 7.98 1.66 21.46
N GLU A 125 7.16 2.66 21.17
CA GLU A 125 6.08 3.12 22.04
C GLU A 125 5.01 3.83 21.23
N ILE A 126 3.76 3.65 21.62
CA ILE A 126 2.64 4.42 21.11
C ILE A 126 1.83 5.01 22.24
N TRP A 127 1.49 6.27 22.07
CA TRP A 127 0.54 7.01 22.88
C TRP A 127 -0.62 7.41 22.00
N TYR A 128 -1.84 7.04 22.36
CA TYR A 128 -3.06 7.41 21.66
C TYR A 128 -4.07 7.97 22.65
N GLU A 129 -4.74 9.05 22.27
CA GLU A 129 -5.94 9.53 22.94
C GLU A 129 -7.02 9.87 21.91
N ALA A 130 -8.20 9.28 22.10
CA ALA A 130 -9.35 9.45 21.23
C ALA A 130 -9.65 10.94 21.04
N LYS A 131 -9.78 11.35 19.77
CA LYS A 131 -10.04 12.74 19.34
C LYS A 131 -8.90 13.74 19.58
N ARG A 132 -7.80 13.36 20.25
CA ARG A 132 -6.62 14.22 20.41
C ARG A 132 -5.47 13.84 19.49
N GLY A 133 -5.27 12.55 19.22
CA GLY A 133 -4.24 12.09 18.30
C GLY A 133 -3.41 10.92 18.80
N ILE A 134 -2.29 10.70 18.12
CA ILE A 134 -1.34 9.61 18.35
C ILE A 134 0.10 10.12 18.28
N ARG A 135 0.98 9.57 19.11
CA ARG A 135 2.43 9.61 18.91
C ARG A 135 3.01 8.21 18.97
N GLU A 136 3.73 7.84 17.94
CA GLU A 136 4.50 6.63 17.81
C GLU A 136 5.98 6.98 17.73
N TRP A 137 6.81 6.18 18.39
CA TRP A 137 8.21 6.10 18.03
C TRP A 137 8.67 4.65 17.97
N THR A 138 9.60 4.38 17.07
CA THR A 138 10.26 3.10 16.90
C THR A 138 11.76 3.30 16.77
N LYS A 139 12.53 2.31 17.21
CA LYS A 139 13.98 2.27 17.08
C LYS A 139 14.35 1.01 16.31
N ALA A 140 14.95 1.20 15.14
CA ALA A 140 15.47 0.11 14.32
C ALA A 140 16.74 -0.50 14.95
N GLN A 141 17.14 -1.67 14.45
CA GLN A 141 18.32 -2.39 14.94
C GLN A 141 19.62 -1.60 14.76
N ASP A 142 19.72 -0.75 13.74
CA ASP A 142 20.86 0.15 13.50
C ASP A 142 20.85 1.38 14.42
N GLY A 143 19.86 1.49 15.31
CA GLY A 143 19.69 2.59 16.24
C GLY A 143 18.91 3.79 15.69
N THR A 144 18.53 3.78 14.41
CA THR A 144 17.70 4.81 13.79
C THR A 144 16.37 4.91 14.51
N ILE A 145 15.97 6.13 14.86
CA ILE A 145 14.68 6.43 15.47
C ILE A 145 13.76 6.98 14.38
N SER A 146 12.57 6.40 14.28
CA SER A 146 11.48 6.94 13.48
C SER A 146 10.35 7.34 14.41
N GLU A 147 9.82 8.55 14.25
CA GLU A 147 8.65 9.01 15.00
C GLU A 147 7.51 9.37 14.04
N ARG A 148 6.29 9.04 14.43
CA ARG A 148 5.07 9.55 13.84
C ARG A 148 4.27 10.27 14.91
N LEU A 149 3.83 11.49 14.63
CA LEU A 149 2.92 12.25 15.47
C LEU A 149 1.73 12.63 14.60
N ASP A 150 0.51 12.51 15.11
CA ASP A 150 -0.68 12.98 14.42
C ASP A 150 -1.63 13.58 15.47
N ASP A 151 -1.94 14.87 15.36
CA ASP A 151 -2.79 15.60 16.31
C ASP A 151 -4.25 15.73 15.83
N GLY A 152 -4.62 15.00 14.76
CA GLY A 152 -5.92 15.07 14.11
C GLY A 152 -6.07 16.22 13.11
N GLN A 153 -5.16 17.20 13.10
CA GLN A 153 -5.09 18.24 12.07
C GLN A 153 -3.93 17.98 11.11
N PHE A 154 -2.76 17.69 11.65
CA PHE A 154 -1.54 17.42 10.92
C PHE A 154 -0.92 16.12 11.38
N GLN A 155 -0.19 15.50 10.45
CA GLN A 155 0.69 14.38 10.73
C GLN A 155 2.14 14.85 10.54
N TRP A 156 3.02 14.41 11.41
CA TRP A 156 4.46 14.55 11.29
C TRP A 156 5.10 13.18 11.24
N THR A 157 6.02 12.99 10.30
CA THR A 157 6.88 11.81 10.24
C THR A 157 8.33 12.24 10.30
N TYR A 158 9.06 11.76 11.31
CA TYR A 158 10.45 12.09 11.57
C TYR A 158 11.32 10.85 11.47
N SER A 159 12.53 11.02 10.95
CA SER A 159 13.57 10.01 10.97
C SER A 159 14.90 10.63 11.42
N SER A 160 15.55 9.99 12.39
CA SER A 160 16.88 10.42 12.84
C SER A 160 17.96 10.18 11.78
N ALA A 161 17.72 9.29 10.81
CA ALA A 161 18.67 9.05 9.71
C ALA A 161 18.71 10.23 8.73
N SER A 162 17.58 10.90 8.48
CA SER A 162 17.52 12.09 7.64
C SER A 162 17.63 13.40 8.43
N GLY A 163 17.44 13.37 9.76
CA GLY A 163 17.40 14.58 10.58
C GLY A 163 16.23 15.50 10.24
N THR A 164 15.20 14.97 9.57
CA THR A 164 14.10 15.75 8.99
C THR A 164 12.75 15.23 9.47
N ALA A 165 11.83 16.14 9.76
CA ALA A 165 10.43 15.86 10.05
C ALA A 165 9.54 16.44 8.94
N PHE A 166 8.71 15.60 8.32
CA PHE A 166 7.77 16.00 7.29
C PHE A 166 6.41 16.24 7.91
N LYS A 167 5.84 17.43 7.71
CA LYS A 167 4.49 17.78 8.15
C LYS A 167 3.51 17.66 6.99
N THR A 168 2.46 16.88 7.16
CA THR A 168 1.38 16.67 6.18
C THR A 168 0.01 16.90 6.81
N LYS A 169 -1.06 16.88 6.00
CA LYS A 169 -2.43 16.82 6.52
C LYS A 169 -2.66 15.46 7.20
N SER A 170 -3.35 15.46 8.33
CA SER A 170 -3.81 14.22 8.97
C SER A 170 -4.85 13.53 8.08
N HIS A 171 -4.70 12.22 7.88
CA HIS A 171 -5.61 11.41 7.06
C HIS A 171 -6.22 10.24 7.83
N ASP A 172 -5.45 9.64 8.75
CA ASP A 172 -5.90 8.53 9.57
C ASP A 172 -5.10 8.47 10.89
N PRO A 173 -5.52 9.20 11.93
CA PRO A 173 -4.84 9.18 13.21
C PRO A 173 -5.04 7.86 13.98
N VAL A 174 -6.00 7.01 13.58
CA VAL A 174 -6.38 5.79 14.32
C VAL A 174 -5.81 4.53 13.69
N GLY A 175 -5.66 4.50 12.36
CA GLY A 175 -5.13 3.38 11.59
C GLY A 175 -3.87 2.74 12.18
N PRO A 176 -2.83 3.52 12.54
CA PRO A 176 -1.62 2.97 13.13
C PRO A 176 -1.87 2.22 14.44
N VAL A 177 -2.81 2.66 15.27
CA VAL A 177 -3.15 1.98 16.54
C VAL A 177 -3.81 0.62 16.26
N ALA A 178 -4.66 0.55 15.23
CA ALA A 178 -5.22 -0.74 14.79
C ALA A 178 -4.13 -1.65 14.21
N ASP A 179 -3.12 -1.07 13.55
CA ASP A 179 -1.98 -1.82 12.99
C ASP A 179 -1.04 -2.40 14.06
N ILE A 180 -0.97 -1.82 15.26
CA ILE A 180 -0.20 -2.37 16.40
C ILE A 180 -0.60 -3.81 16.71
N LEU A 181 -1.90 -4.06 16.72
CA LEU A 181 -2.44 -5.37 16.99
C LEU A 181 -2.40 -6.26 15.75
N ARG A 182 -2.29 -5.68 14.53
CA ARG A 182 -2.15 -6.37 13.24
C ARG A 182 -0.68 -6.40 12.81
N PRO A 183 0.17 -7.35 13.23
CA PRO A 183 1.50 -7.50 12.65
C PRO A 183 1.38 -7.77 11.13
N LYS A 184 1.57 -6.67 10.40
CA LYS A 184 1.69 -6.47 8.95
C LYS A 184 0.47 -6.77 8.06
N PRO A 185 0.26 -5.94 7.01
CA PRO A 185 -0.94 -5.89 6.17
C PRO A 185 -1.09 -7.04 5.17
N ASN A 186 -0.28 -8.09 5.22
CA ASN A 186 -0.37 -9.22 4.28
C ASN A 186 -1.48 -10.23 4.64
N GLY A 187 -2.48 -9.85 5.46
CA GLY A 187 -3.72 -10.59 5.74
C GLY A 187 -3.56 -11.91 6.51
N TRP A 188 -2.35 -12.46 6.59
CA TRP A 188 -2.07 -13.72 7.28
C TRP A 188 -2.29 -13.62 8.80
N PHE A 189 -2.10 -12.45 9.41
CA PHE A 189 -2.34 -12.32 10.84
C PHE A 189 -3.83 -12.43 11.15
N ASP A 190 -4.71 -11.86 10.31
CA ASP A 190 -6.15 -12.02 10.47
C ASP A 190 -6.57 -13.49 10.33
N GLU A 191 -5.94 -14.25 9.43
CA GLU A 191 -6.15 -15.70 9.32
C GLU A 191 -5.60 -16.48 10.51
N LEU A 192 -4.40 -16.12 10.98
CA LEU A 192 -3.76 -16.70 12.16
C LEU A 192 -4.64 -16.49 13.40
N MET A 193 -5.21 -15.29 13.52
CA MET A 193 -6.03 -14.88 14.65
C MET A 193 -7.43 -15.48 14.63
N LYS A 194 -7.97 -15.83 13.46
CA LYS A 194 -9.18 -16.66 13.33
C LYS A 194 -9.00 -18.07 13.92
N LYS A 195 -7.77 -18.56 14.04
CA LYS A 195 -7.45 -19.94 14.49
C LYS A 195 -6.80 -20.00 15.88
N THR A 196 -6.90 -18.95 16.69
CA THR A 196 -6.32 -19.00 18.04
C THR A 196 -7.02 -20.02 18.93
N LYS A 197 -6.23 -20.69 19.79
CA LYS A 197 -6.70 -21.66 20.78
C LYS A 197 -6.41 -21.14 22.17
N ARG A 198 -7.28 -21.48 23.12
CA ARG A 198 -7.09 -21.13 24.52
C ARG A 198 -5.92 -21.92 25.11
N LEU A 199 -4.99 -21.25 25.78
CA LEU A 199 -3.83 -21.85 26.45
C LEU A 199 -3.90 -21.62 27.96
N ARG A 200 -4.69 -22.43 28.68
CA ARG A 200 -4.99 -22.19 30.12
C ARG A 200 -3.74 -22.15 31.01
N GLN A 201 -2.74 -22.98 30.73
CA GLN A 201 -1.49 -23.01 31.49
C GLN A 201 -0.63 -21.75 31.33
N ALA A 202 -0.95 -20.87 30.38
CA ALA A 202 -0.26 -19.60 30.18
C ALA A 202 -1.04 -18.40 30.71
N ASP A 203 -2.16 -18.62 31.40
CA ASP A 203 -2.88 -17.56 32.10
C ASP A 203 -2.01 -16.89 33.14
N MET A 204 -2.17 -15.58 33.28
CA MET A 204 -1.38 -14.79 34.21
C MET A 204 -2.09 -13.51 34.60
N ASP A 205 -1.69 -12.96 35.74
CA ASP A 205 -2.01 -11.58 36.12
C ASP A 205 -1.04 -10.61 35.48
N ILE A 206 -1.58 -9.64 34.75
CA ILE A 206 -0.81 -8.55 34.15
C ILE A 206 -1.23 -7.28 34.87
N ARG A 207 -0.33 -6.75 35.72
CA ARG A 207 -0.56 -5.52 36.49
C ARG A 207 -1.84 -5.58 37.35
N GLY A 208 -2.10 -6.74 37.95
CA GLY A 208 -3.29 -6.99 38.77
C GLY A 208 -4.57 -7.31 37.98
N ILE A 209 -4.47 -7.49 36.66
CA ILE A 209 -5.59 -7.87 35.80
C ILE A 209 -5.42 -9.33 35.38
N ALA A 210 -6.35 -10.18 35.80
CA ALA A 210 -6.38 -11.57 35.39
C ALA A 210 -6.60 -11.69 33.88
N CYS A 211 -5.64 -12.28 33.16
CA CYS A 211 -5.65 -12.39 31.72
C CYS A 211 -5.66 -13.83 31.23
N GLN A 212 -6.43 -14.03 30.16
CA GLN A 212 -6.60 -15.28 29.45
C GLN A 212 -5.63 -15.35 28.26
N ALA A 213 -4.77 -16.38 28.21
CA ALA A 213 -3.86 -16.59 27.09
C ALA A 213 -4.51 -17.30 25.90
N HIS A 214 -4.31 -16.76 24.71
CA HIS A 214 -4.71 -17.32 23.43
C HIS A 214 -3.48 -17.46 22.53
N VAL A 215 -3.29 -18.64 21.94
CA VAL A 215 -2.13 -18.98 21.13
C VAL A 215 -2.54 -19.25 19.69
N ALA A 216 -1.82 -18.63 18.77
CA ALA A 216 -1.90 -18.92 17.35
C ALA A 216 -1.22 -20.25 17.01
N GLU A 217 -1.64 -20.89 15.91
CA GLU A 217 -0.95 -22.09 15.42
C GLU A 217 0.51 -21.76 15.03
N PRO A 218 1.49 -22.57 15.46
CA PRO A 218 2.88 -22.34 15.12
C PRO A 218 3.13 -22.35 13.61
N ARG A 219 4.06 -21.52 13.15
CA ARG A 219 4.51 -21.45 11.76
C ARG A 219 6.01 -21.61 11.66
N VAL A 220 6.49 -22.10 10.52
CA VAL A 220 7.92 -22.17 10.21
C VAL A 220 8.27 -21.00 9.31
N VAL A 221 9.17 -20.15 9.75
CA VAL A 221 9.72 -19.02 8.99
C VAL A 221 11.24 -19.16 9.02
N ASN A 222 11.88 -19.30 7.87
CA ASN A 222 13.34 -19.51 7.77
C ASN A 222 13.84 -20.61 8.73
N GLU A 223 13.22 -21.79 8.66
CA GLU A 223 13.50 -22.95 9.54
C GLU A 223 13.23 -22.75 11.04
N THR A 224 12.84 -21.54 11.45
CA THR A 224 12.49 -21.20 12.83
C THR A 224 11.00 -21.38 13.05
N ARG A 225 10.62 -22.14 14.08
CA ARG A 225 9.23 -22.23 14.51
C ARG A 225 8.86 -21.02 15.36
N LEU A 226 7.91 -20.23 14.89
CA LEU A 226 7.34 -19.06 15.55
C LEU A 226 5.90 -19.34 15.97
N ARG A 227 5.45 -18.74 17.07
CA ARG A 227 4.04 -18.66 17.45
C ARG A 227 3.75 -17.30 18.10
N TRP A 228 2.49 -16.91 18.10
CA TRP A 228 2.03 -15.70 18.79
C TRP A 228 1.14 -16.08 19.95
N VAL A 229 1.34 -15.43 21.09
CA VAL A 229 0.51 -15.55 22.28
C VAL A 229 -0.03 -14.18 22.63
N ILE A 230 -1.34 -14.09 22.89
CA ILE A 230 -2.02 -12.85 23.27
C ILE A 230 -2.77 -13.10 24.58
N TRP A 231 -2.62 -12.17 25.51
CA TRP A 231 -3.30 -12.19 26.80
C TRP A 231 -4.42 -11.15 26.78
N VAL A 232 -5.65 -11.61 26.99
CA VAL A 232 -6.84 -10.76 27.01
C VAL A 232 -7.49 -10.74 28.39
N ASP A 233 -7.96 -9.58 28.83
CA ASP A 233 -8.67 -9.46 30.10
C ASP A 233 -10.15 -9.92 30.00
N SER A 234 -10.88 -9.81 31.10
CA SER A 234 -12.32 -10.12 31.16
C SER A 234 -13.19 -9.24 30.26
N GLN A 235 -12.70 -8.07 29.88
CA GLN A 235 -13.34 -7.14 28.93
C GLN A 235 -12.90 -7.38 27.49
N ARG A 236 -12.15 -8.46 27.23
CA ARG A 236 -11.62 -8.83 25.90
C ARG A 236 -10.61 -7.81 25.36
N ARG A 237 -9.98 -7.01 26.22
CA ARG A 237 -8.90 -6.09 25.84
C ARG A 237 -7.58 -6.84 25.82
N GLY A 238 -6.81 -6.69 24.74
CA GLY A 238 -5.45 -7.22 24.68
C GLY A 238 -4.54 -6.44 25.62
N GLN A 239 -3.97 -7.10 26.62
CA GLN A 239 -3.05 -6.49 27.61
C GLN A 239 -1.58 -6.73 27.26
N ARG A 240 -1.29 -7.86 26.60
CA ARG A 240 0.05 -8.24 26.15
C ARG A 240 -0.03 -9.14 24.93
N SER A 241 0.95 -9.03 24.05
CA SER A 241 1.24 -10.05 23.05
C SER A 241 2.72 -10.37 23.01
N GLU A 242 3.03 -11.60 22.63
CA GLU A 242 4.39 -12.06 22.40
C GLU A 242 4.48 -12.83 21.09
N GLU A 243 5.53 -12.52 20.33
CA GLU A 243 6.08 -13.43 19.34
C GLU A 243 7.08 -14.34 20.06
N GLN A 244 6.92 -15.65 19.93
CA GLN A 244 7.76 -16.64 20.58
C GLN A 244 8.41 -17.55 19.54
N ARG A 245 9.71 -17.80 19.70
CA ARG A 245 10.47 -18.74 18.89
C ARG A 245 10.77 -20.03 19.67
N LEU A 246 10.77 -21.15 18.97
CA LEU A 246 11.15 -22.44 19.55
C LEU A 246 12.67 -22.58 19.54
N VAL A 247 13.29 -22.59 20.72
CA VAL A 247 14.74 -22.77 20.92
C VAL A 247 14.95 -23.94 21.86
N ALA A 248 15.70 -24.96 21.39
CA ALA A 248 15.98 -26.17 22.17
C ALA A 248 14.71 -26.83 22.78
N GLY A 249 13.60 -26.84 22.04
CA GLY A 249 12.33 -27.41 22.47
C GLY A 249 11.50 -26.52 23.41
N GLN A 250 11.99 -25.33 23.77
CA GLN A 250 11.31 -24.37 24.62
C GLN A 250 10.87 -23.14 23.84
N TRP A 251 9.69 -22.60 24.17
CA TRP A 251 9.21 -21.36 23.57
C TRP A 251 9.78 -20.17 24.34
N VAL A 252 10.58 -19.37 23.65
CA VAL A 252 11.23 -18.18 24.21
C VAL A 252 10.66 -16.94 23.51
N ALA A 253 10.39 -15.88 24.27
CA ALA A 253 9.92 -14.62 23.70
C ALA A 253 11.00 -14.01 22.80
N ASP A 254 10.61 -13.58 21.61
CA ASP A 254 11.45 -12.90 20.64
C ASP A 254 11.11 -11.40 20.55
N ALA A 255 9.80 -11.10 20.61
CA ALA A 255 9.29 -9.75 20.76
C ALA A 255 8.12 -9.73 21.73
N ARG A 256 7.95 -8.60 22.44
CA ARG A 256 6.83 -8.39 23.36
C ARG A 256 6.18 -7.04 23.11
N CYS A 257 4.85 -7.03 23.12
CA CYS A 257 4.03 -5.83 23.14
C CYS A 257 3.24 -5.79 24.45
N GLU A 258 3.23 -4.66 25.14
CA GLU A 258 2.41 -4.42 26.33
C GLU A 258 1.47 -3.25 26.07
N VAL A 259 0.20 -3.40 26.45
CA VAL A 259 -0.85 -2.41 26.21
C VAL A 259 -1.44 -1.97 27.56
N THR A 260 -1.61 -0.67 27.72
CA THR A 260 -2.24 -0.05 28.88
C THR A 260 -3.40 0.80 28.41
N TYR A 261 -4.55 0.63 29.04
CA TYR A 261 -5.74 1.42 28.74
C TYR A 261 -5.95 2.48 29.81
N ASP A 262 -6.71 3.53 29.47
CA ASP A 262 -7.21 4.53 30.42
C ASP A 262 -6.11 5.28 31.22
N ARG A 263 -4.89 5.30 30.68
CA ARG A 263 -3.76 6.05 31.21
C ARG A 263 -3.80 7.49 30.67
N PRO A 264 -3.81 8.53 31.53
CA PRO A 264 -3.74 9.92 31.07
C PRO A 264 -2.54 10.15 30.15
N LEU A 265 -2.79 10.76 29.00
CA LEU A 265 -1.77 11.16 28.05
C LEU A 265 -1.10 12.45 28.53
N PRO A 266 0.23 12.46 28.79
CA PRO A 266 0.90 13.71 29.14
C PRO A 266 0.80 14.73 27.99
N ASP A 267 0.48 15.98 28.32
CA ASP A 267 0.16 17.03 27.33
C ASP A 267 1.31 17.39 26.39
N ASP A 268 2.54 17.07 26.77
CA ASP A 268 3.73 17.27 25.95
C ASP A 268 3.92 16.18 24.90
N ARG A 269 3.26 15.03 25.02
CA ARG A 269 3.44 13.90 24.11
C ARG A 269 2.93 14.19 22.71
N LEU A 270 1.83 14.91 22.56
CA LEU A 270 1.30 15.27 21.23
C LEU A 270 1.90 16.56 20.64
N LYS A 271 2.94 17.14 21.26
CA LYS A 271 3.60 18.32 20.71
C LYS A 271 4.72 17.91 19.74
N PRO A 272 4.83 18.55 18.56
CA PRO A 272 5.88 18.25 17.58
C PRO A 272 7.24 18.74 18.08
N ARG A 273 7.89 17.92 18.90
CA ARG A 273 9.22 18.16 19.49
C ARG A 273 10.12 16.97 19.13
N PHE A 274 10.94 17.16 18.09
CA PHE A 274 11.85 16.13 17.55
C PHE A 274 13.31 16.33 17.98
N GLY A 275 13.61 17.44 18.66
CA GLY A 275 14.96 17.77 19.13
C GLY A 275 15.58 18.98 18.40
N PRO A 276 16.72 19.49 18.89
CA PRO A 276 17.42 20.60 18.26
C PRO A 276 17.98 20.18 16.90
N GLY A 277 17.96 21.10 15.93
CA GLY A 277 18.55 20.88 14.60
C GLY A 277 17.70 20.04 13.64
N VAL A 278 16.53 19.57 14.05
CA VAL A 278 15.60 18.88 13.14
C VAL A 278 14.95 19.88 12.20
N GLU A 279 15.10 19.66 10.90
CA GLU A 279 14.40 20.43 9.88
C GLU A 279 12.93 20.00 9.81
N ILE A 280 12.00 20.96 9.82
CA ILE A 280 10.58 20.69 9.57
C ILE A 280 10.25 21.13 8.14
N VAL A 281 9.90 20.18 7.29
CA VAL A 281 9.46 20.41 5.92
C VAL A 281 7.93 20.38 5.89
N ASP A 282 7.29 21.52 5.58
CA ASP A 282 5.84 21.63 5.49
C ASP A 282 5.32 21.22 4.10
N LEU A 283 4.59 20.11 4.05
CA LEU A 283 4.05 19.48 2.85
C LEU A 283 2.51 19.43 2.89
N VAL A 284 1.87 20.27 3.71
CA VAL A 284 0.41 20.32 3.90
C VAL A 284 -0.34 20.65 2.61
N GLU A 285 0.29 21.44 1.72
CA GLU A 285 -0.28 21.81 0.42
C GLU A 285 0.20 20.95 -0.75
N CYS A 286 1.05 19.95 -0.52
CA CYS A 286 1.40 18.97 -1.54
C CYS A 286 0.21 18.06 -1.86
N ARG A 287 -0.02 17.78 -3.15
CA ARG A 287 -1.17 17.01 -3.65
C ARG A 287 -0.71 15.99 -4.69
N PRO A 288 -1.43 14.87 -4.89
CA PRO A 288 -1.18 13.97 -6.00
C PRO A 288 -1.37 14.69 -7.33
N PHE A 289 -0.60 14.32 -8.35
CA PHE A 289 -0.73 14.91 -9.68
C PHE A 289 -2.02 14.45 -10.38
N ASN A 290 -2.86 15.42 -10.72
CA ASN A 290 -4.05 15.20 -11.51
C ASN A 290 -3.65 15.04 -12.98
N VAL A 291 -3.91 13.87 -13.56
CA VAL A 291 -3.60 13.61 -14.98
C VAL A 291 -4.30 14.59 -15.93
N LYS A 292 -5.47 15.11 -15.54
CA LYS A 292 -6.20 16.11 -16.35
C LYS A 292 -5.49 17.47 -16.43
N GLU A 293 -4.55 17.72 -15.53
CA GLU A 293 -3.75 18.95 -15.45
C GLU A 293 -2.36 18.76 -16.08
N SER A 294 -2.09 17.61 -16.72
CA SER A 294 -0.81 17.36 -17.38
C SER A 294 -0.59 18.32 -18.55
N LEU A 295 0.66 18.72 -18.76
CA LEU A 295 1.10 19.54 -19.89
C LEU A 295 0.96 18.81 -21.22
N LEU A 296 1.24 17.51 -21.23
CA LEU A 296 1.05 16.61 -22.37
C LEU A 296 0.56 15.25 -21.87
N GLN A 297 -0.33 14.62 -22.62
CA GLN A 297 -0.78 13.26 -22.35
C GLN A 297 -1.08 12.50 -23.64
N GLY A 298 -0.96 11.17 -23.56
CA GLY A 298 -1.26 10.29 -24.66
C GLY A 298 -1.46 8.86 -24.20
N THR A 299 -2.26 8.12 -24.97
CA THR A 299 -2.65 6.74 -24.63
C THR A 299 -1.98 5.76 -25.57
N VAL A 300 -1.36 4.72 -25.01
CA VAL A 300 -0.69 3.65 -25.76
C VAL A 300 -0.76 2.35 -24.95
N LEU A 301 -1.08 1.23 -25.60
CA LEU A 301 -1.24 -0.09 -24.95
C LEU A 301 -2.28 -0.16 -23.81
N GLY A 302 -3.26 0.75 -23.73
CA GLY A 302 -4.16 0.82 -22.56
C GLY A 302 -3.51 1.50 -21.34
N LEU A 303 -2.44 2.26 -21.56
CA LEU A 303 -1.74 3.06 -20.57
C LEU A 303 -1.77 4.53 -21.00
N VAL A 304 -1.99 5.43 -20.04
CA VAL A 304 -1.83 6.87 -20.21
C VAL A 304 -0.42 7.25 -19.78
N VAL A 305 0.36 7.81 -20.69
CA VAL A 305 1.63 8.48 -20.42
C VAL A 305 1.35 9.99 -20.37
N ALA A 306 1.77 10.64 -19.29
CA ALA A 306 1.51 12.07 -19.08
C ALA A 306 2.74 12.78 -18.52
N VAL A 307 3.01 14.00 -18.98
CA VAL A 307 4.04 14.90 -18.47
C VAL A 307 3.36 16.00 -17.68
N HIS A 308 3.73 16.13 -16.41
CA HIS A 308 3.07 17.03 -15.46
C HIS A 308 3.83 18.33 -15.28
N GLU A 309 5.16 18.26 -15.30
CA GLU A 309 6.02 19.43 -15.12
C GLU A 309 7.29 19.33 -15.96
N VAL A 310 7.79 20.49 -16.34
CA VAL A 310 9.05 20.70 -17.04
C VAL A 310 9.75 21.91 -16.44
N GLU A 311 11.02 21.76 -16.08
CA GLU A 311 11.85 22.84 -15.58
C GLU A 311 13.16 22.90 -16.35
N ARG A 312 13.60 24.12 -16.69
CA ARG A 312 14.98 24.35 -17.15
C ARG A 312 15.89 24.40 -15.95
N LEU A 313 16.98 23.64 -15.99
CA LEU A 313 18.05 23.70 -14.99
C LEU A 313 19.14 24.71 -15.41
N ASP A 314 19.80 25.30 -14.41
CA ASP A 314 20.90 26.27 -14.58
C ASP A 314 22.12 25.72 -15.33
N ASN A 315 22.30 24.40 -15.35
CA ASN A 315 23.32 23.71 -16.13
C ASN A 315 22.91 23.40 -17.59
N GLY A 316 21.76 23.91 -18.05
CA GLY A 316 21.25 23.69 -19.41
C GLY A 316 20.51 22.37 -19.64
N SER A 317 20.35 21.55 -18.60
CA SER A 317 19.50 20.36 -18.63
C SER A 317 18.02 20.70 -18.45
N VAL A 318 17.15 19.72 -18.65
CA VAL A 318 15.72 19.84 -18.38
C VAL A 318 15.27 18.76 -17.40
N LEU A 319 14.62 19.16 -16.31
CA LEU A 319 13.95 18.22 -15.41
C LEU A 319 12.53 17.99 -15.90
N LEU A 320 12.16 16.72 -16.08
CA LEU A 320 10.81 16.29 -16.39
C LEU A 320 10.22 15.52 -15.22
N MET A 321 8.98 15.83 -14.88
CA MET A 321 8.14 14.98 -14.05
C MET A 321 7.02 14.39 -14.91
N TRP A 322 6.96 13.07 -14.97
CA TRP A 322 6.03 12.37 -15.84
C TRP A 322 5.49 11.11 -15.16
N SER A 323 4.33 10.63 -15.59
CA SER A 323 3.73 9.41 -15.05
C SER A 323 3.22 8.47 -16.14
N ILE A 324 3.14 7.19 -15.81
CA ILE A 324 2.39 6.18 -16.54
C ILE A 324 1.35 5.53 -15.63
N ARG A 325 0.14 5.33 -16.14
CA ARG A 325 -0.97 4.69 -15.40
C ARG A 325 -1.92 3.96 -16.36
N PRO A 326 -2.67 2.95 -15.93
CA PRO A 326 -3.67 2.32 -16.78
C PRO A 326 -4.84 3.26 -17.10
N THR A 327 -5.48 3.05 -18.25
CA THR A 327 -6.74 3.72 -18.57
C THR A 327 -7.88 3.16 -17.70
N GLN A 328 -9.00 3.89 -17.66
CA GLN A 328 -10.18 3.43 -16.95
C GLN A 328 -10.74 2.13 -17.55
N GLU A 329 -10.67 1.97 -18.87
CA GLU A 329 -11.08 0.76 -19.58
C GLU A 329 -10.20 -0.43 -19.17
N THR A 330 -8.87 -0.23 -19.08
CA THR A 330 -7.95 -1.28 -18.62
C THR A 330 -8.23 -1.69 -17.18
N LEU A 331 -8.53 -0.73 -16.29
CA LEU A 331 -8.92 -1.02 -14.91
C LEU A 331 -10.26 -1.75 -14.81
N GLN A 332 -11.23 -1.40 -15.65
CA GLN A 332 -12.52 -2.10 -15.72
C GLN A 332 -12.36 -3.54 -16.20
N GLN A 333 -11.50 -3.77 -17.20
CA GLN A 333 -11.27 -5.08 -17.79
C GLN A 333 -10.43 -6.00 -16.89
N LEU A 334 -9.36 -5.48 -16.29
CA LEU A 334 -8.34 -6.29 -15.61
C LEU A 334 -8.39 -6.20 -14.07
N GLY A 335 -9.25 -5.32 -13.55
CA GLY A 335 -9.40 -4.98 -12.15
C GLY A 335 -8.42 -3.90 -11.67
N PRO A 336 -8.56 -3.43 -10.42
CA PRO A 336 -7.59 -2.54 -9.80
C PRO A 336 -6.27 -3.29 -9.52
N ILE A 337 -5.17 -2.55 -9.57
CA ILE A 337 -3.88 -3.02 -9.11
C ILE A 337 -3.89 -2.92 -7.58
N THR A 338 -3.87 -4.05 -6.89
CA THR A 338 -3.70 -4.09 -5.44
C THR A 338 -2.22 -4.18 -5.11
N TYR A 339 -1.70 -3.17 -4.41
CA TYR A 339 -0.31 -3.19 -3.95
C TYR A 339 -0.06 -4.39 -3.04
N ARG A 340 0.86 -5.28 -3.45
CA ARG A 340 1.38 -6.39 -2.65
C ARG A 340 2.89 -6.23 -2.49
N PRO A 341 3.39 -5.91 -1.28
CA PRO A 341 4.82 -5.66 -1.03
C PRO A 341 5.76 -6.79 -1.47
N ALA A 342 5.27 -8.03 -1.47
CA ALA A 342 6.06 -9.23 -1.76
C ALA A 342 5.99 -9.72 -3.22
N ALA A 343 5.08 -9.19 -4.05
CA ALA A 343 4.95 -9.61 -5.44
C ALA A 343 5.70 -8.64 -6.34
N ALA A 344 6.74 -9.13 -7.02
CA ALA A 344 7.45 -8.38 -8.02
C ALA A 344 6.46 -7.88 -9.09
N ILE A 345 6.34 -6.54 -9.21
CA ILE A 345 5.70 -5.82 -10.32
C ILE A 345 4.15 -5.83 -10.30
N ASN A 346 3.56 -5.11 -9.35
CA ASN A 346 2.15 -4.69 -9.42
C ASN A 346 2.01 -3.43 -10.30
N VAL A 347 2.34 -3.54 -11.58
CA VAL A 347 2.06 -2.48 -12.56
C VAL A 347 1.56 -3.10 -13.86
N TYR A 348 0.69 -2.38 -14.57
CA TYR A 348 0.24 -2.79 -15.90
C TYR A 348 1.20 -2.38 -17.00
N GLY A 349 2.16 -1.49 -16.71
CA GLY A 349 3.22 -1.17 -17.64
C GLY A 349 4.33 -0.36 -17.02
N ASP A 350 5.33 -0.06 -17.85
CA ASP A 350 6.46 0.82 -17.54
C ASP A 350 6.76 1.65 -18.79
N ALA A 351 7.48 2.74 -18.61
CA ALA A 351 7.97 3.54 -19.72
C ALA A 351 9.36 4.08 -19.46
N VAL A 352 10.05 4.43 -20.53
CA VAL A 352 11.35 5.11 -20.48
C VAL A 352 11.30 6.25 -21.48
N VAL A 353 11.66 7.45 -21.06
CA VAL A 353 11.79 8.58 -21.98
C VAL A 353 12.98 8.32 -22.90
N GLU A 354 12.80 8.46 -24.20
CA GLU A 354 13.82 8.21 -25.21
C GLU A 354 14.37 9.51 -25.81
N SER A 355 15.58 9.43 -26.34
CA SER A 355 16.29 10.53 -27.01
C SER A 355 16.58 10.27 -28.49
N ASP A 356 16.12 9.15 -29.06
CA ASP A 356 16.65 8.63 -30.32
C ASP A 356 15.90 9.14 -31.57
N TRP A 357 15.57 10.43 -31.59
CA TRP A 357 14.96 11.09 -32.75
C TRP A 357 16.02 11.62 -33.72
N LYS A 358 15.72 11.58 -35.03
CA LYS A 358 16.60 12.01 -36.13
C LYS A 358 17.11 13.47 -36.02
N GLN A 359 16.53 14.29 -35.13
CA GLN A 359 16.96 15.67 -34.89
C GLN A 359 17.51 15.93 -33.47
N VAL A 360 17.33 15.02 -32.49
CA VAL A 360 17.72 15.24 -31.08
C VAL A 360 18.54 14.08 -30.53
N ARG A 361 19.56 13.61 -31.27
CA ARG A 361 20.56 12.62 -30.83
C ARG A 361 21.39 13.04 -29.59
N TRP A 362 21.00 14.12 -28.93
CA TRP A 362 21.79 14.95 -28.04
C TRP A 362 21.26 14.97 -26.61
N VAL A 363 20.36 14.07 -26.20
CA VAL A 363 19.86 14.03 -24.81
C VAL A 363 20.13 12.67 -24.19
N LYS A 364 20.53 12.63 -22.92
CA LYS A 364 20.69 11.40 -22.13
C LYS A 364 19.79 11.51 -20.91
N PRO A 365 18.74 10.68 -20.78
CA PRO A 365 17.87 10.70 -19.62
C PRO A 365 18.57 10.12 -18.39
N MET A 366 18.35 10.73 -17.23
CA MET A 366 18.77 10.26 -15.92
C MET A 366 17.57 10.32 -14.98
N GLU A 367 16.98 9.17 -14.64
CA GLU A 367 15.98 9.10 -13.56
C GLU A 367 16.68 9.47 -12.25
N ILE A 368 16.06 10.36 -11.48
CA ILE A 368 16.54 10.79 -10.15
C ILE A 368 15.59 10.38 -9.03
N ALA A 369 14.33 10.09 -9.36
CA ALA A 369 13.35 9.57 -8.40
C ALA A 369 12.22 8.83 -9.11
N ARG A 370 11.62 7.88 -8.38
CA ARG A 370 10.45 7.12 -8.80
C ARG A 370 9.49 6.89 -7.64
N TRP A 371 8.20 7.06 -7.92
CA TRP A 371 7.09 6.69 -7.06
C TRP A 371 6.21 5.68 -7.78
N THR A 372 5.70 4.68 -7.06
CA THR A 372 4.67 3.77 -7.59
C THR A 372 3.60 3.52 -6.55
N LEU A 373 2.33 3.78 -6.89
CA LEU A 373 1.16 3.49 -6.05
C LEU A 373 -0.03 3.14 -6.92
N ASP A 374 -0.80 2.10 -6.55
CA ASP A 374 -2.04 1.70 -7.22
C ASP A 374 -1.93 1.58 -8.76
N GLY A 375 -0.76 1.13 -9.23
CA GLY A 375 -0.48 0.99 -10.66
C GLY A 375 -0.12 2.27 -11.39
N ILE A 376 -0.06 3.41 -10.69
CA ILE A 376 0.48 4.68 -11.19
C ILE A 376 1.97 4.70 -10.86
N GLN A 377 2.80 4.90 -11.88
CA GLN A 377 4.22 5.17 -11.70
C GLN A 377 4.52 6.62 -12.09
N THR A 378 5.10 7.39 -11.17
CA THR A 378 5.59 8.76 -11.43
C THR A 378 7.10 8.77 -11.36
N ASN A 379 7.75 9.43 -12.30
CA ASN A 379 9.21 9.50 -12.41
C ASN A 379 9.64 10.96 -12.54
N TRP A 380 10.81 11.24 -11.98
CA TRP A 380 11.55 12.49 -12.20
C TRP A 380 12.81 12.16 -12.99
N THR A 381 12.97 12.79 -14.14
CA THR A 381 14.05 12.49 -15.08
C THR A 381 14.73 13.78 -15.52
N ILE A 382 16.04 13.85 -15.32
CA ILE A 382 16.87 14.90 -15.89
C ILE A 382 17.26 14.49 -17.31
N LEU A 383 16.88 15.30 -18.28
CA LEU A 383 17.31 15.25 -19.65
C LEU A 383 18.61 16.03 -19.80
N MET A 384 19.73 15.29 -19.85
CA MET A 384 21.07 15.86 -19.92
C MET A 384 21.48 16.09 -21.38
N PRO A 385 22.01 17.25 -21.77
CA PRO A 385 22.59 17.41 -23.10
C PRO A 385 23.82 16.52 -23.31
N ARG A 386 23.97 15.97 -24.51
CA ARG A 386 25.24 15.49 -25.03
C ARG A 386 25.88 16.65 -25.80
N GLY A 387 26.75 17.40 -25.13
CA GLY A 387 27.45 18.55 -25.71
C GLY A 387 26.84 19.91 -25.36
N VAL A 388 27.27 20.96 -26.06
CA VAL A 388 26.81 22.33 -25.82
C VAL A 388 25.62 22.61 -26.74
N TRP A 389 24.48 23.01 -26.16
CA TRP A 389 23.36 23.47 -26.96
C TRP A 389 23.74 24.72 -27.76
N ALA A 390 23.33 24.82 -29.02
CA ALA A 390 23.55 26.02 -29.85
C ALA A 390 22.83 27.27 -29.29
N GLY A 391 21.92 27.10 -28.33
CA GLY A 391 21.20 28.12 -27.60
C GLY A 391 20.32 27.49 -26.52
N PRO A 392 19.62 28.27 -25.69
CA PRO A 392 18.69 27.71 -24.71
C PRO A 392 17.59 26.91 -25.42
N ILE A 393 17.43 25.62 -25.07
CA ILE A 393 16.37 24.76 -25.62
C ILE A 393 15.01 25.42 -25.39
N GLN A 394 14.26 25.76 -26.43
CA GLN A 394 12.92 26.37 -26.27
C GLN A 394 11.81 25.33 -26.21
N ALA A 395 12.01 24.17 -26.85
CA ALA A 395 11.07 23.07 -26.85
C ALA A 395 11.80 21.72 -26.99
N ILE A 396 11.18 20.65 -26.50
CA ILE A 396 11.66 19.27 -26.61
C ILE A 396 10.53 18.40 -27.17
N ASP A 397 10.81 17.67 -28.23
CA ASP A 397 9.91 16.61 -28.71
C ASP A 397 10.10 15.36 -27.83
N LEU A 398 9.03 14.94 -27.15
CA LEU A 398 9.06 13.86 -26.19
C LEU A 398 8.58 12.55 -26.81
N GLN A 399 9.41 11.53 -26.64
CA GLN A 399 9.11 10.16 -27.02
C GLN A 399 9.34 9.24 -25.82
N PHE A 400 8.52 8.20 -25.73
CA PHE A 400 8.64 7.16 -24.73
C PHE A 400 8.71 5.80 -25.40
N SER A 401 9.55 4.91 -24.88
CA SER A 401 9.37 3.48 -25.08
C SER A 401 8.46 2.95 -23.99
N VAL A 402 7.30 2.43 -24.38
CA VAL A 402 6.25 1.96 -23.46
C VAL A 402 6.09 0.45 -23.57
N TYR A 403 5.91 -0.21 -22.42
CA TYR A 403 5.84 -1.66 -22.31
C TYR A 403 4.66 -2.03 -21.41
N SER A 404 3.87 -3.02 -21.84
CA SER A 404 2.87 -3.64 -20.96
C SER A 404 3.51 -4.68 -20.03
N ARG A 405 2.91 -4.91 -18.87
CA ARG A 405 3.36 -5.83 -17.82
C ARG A 405 2.19 -6.55 -17.16
N GLY A 406 2.50 -7.66 -16.48
CA GLY A 406 1.54 -8.39 -15.67
C GLY A 406 0.31 -8.84 -16.46
N LYS A 407 -0.90 -8.60 -15.91
CA LYS A 407 -2.15 -9.01 -16.56
C LYS A 407 -2.39 -8.32 -17.91
N LEU A 408 -1.94 -7.07 -18.07
CA LEU A 408 -2.10 -6.34 -19.33
C LEU A 408 -1.27 -6.96 -20.43
N GLN A 409 -0.01 -7.29 -20.14
CA GLN A 409 0.85 -8.03 -21.05
C GLN A 409 0.24 -9.38 -21.45
N GLN A 410 -0.31 -10.13 -20.48
CA GLN A 410 -0.96 -11.42 -20.74
C GLN A 410 -2.18 -11.26 -21.66
N ALA A 411 -3.01 -10.26 -21.41
CA ALA A 411 -4.18 -9.96 -22.24
C ALA A 411 -3.78 -9.59 -23.67
N LEU A 412 -2.85 -8.65 -23.84
CA LEU A 412 -2.37 -8.24 -25.16
C LEU A 412 -1.72 -9.39 -25.94
N ARG A 413 -0.93 -10.25 -25.26
CA ARG A 413 -0.37 -11.48 -25.87
C ARG A 413 -1.45 -12.44 -26.34
N LYS A 414 -2.47 -12.68 -25.51
CA LYS A 414 -3.60 -13.57 -25.85
C LYS A 414 -4.35 -13.07 -27.08
N ASP A 415 -4.47 -11.75 -27.23
CA ASP A 415 -5.17 -11.12 -28.34
C ASP A 415 -4.28 -10.92 -29.58
N GLY A 416 -3.02 -11.42 -29.56
CA GLY A 416 -2.08 -11.28 -30.67
C GLY A 416 -1.60 -9.85 -30.91
N GLN A 417 -1.79 -8.94 -29.95
CA GLN A 417 -1.41 -7.54 -30.07
C GLN A 417 0.07 -7.33 -29.71
N GLN A 418 0.70 -6.32 -30.32
CA GLN A 418 2.04 -5.89 -29.92
C GLN A 418 1.98 -5.39 -28.48
N TRP A 419 2.70 -6.06 -27.58
CA TRP A 419 2.67 -5.81 -26.14
C TRP A 419 4.02 -5.29 -25.60
N TYR A 420 5.08 -5.43 -26.41
CA TYR A 420 6.47 -5.11 -26.07
C TYR A 420 6.98 -3.91 -26.89
N VAL A 421 7.71 -3.02 -26.22
CA VAL A 421 8.35 -1.79 -26.73
C VAL A 421 7.53 -1.10 -27.83
N GLN A 422 6.58 -0.25 -27.45
CA GLN A 422 6.00 0.69 -28.39
C GLN A 422 6.69 2.05 -28.26
N LYS A 423 7.36 2.47 -29.33
CA LYS A 423 7.86 3.84 -29.47
C LYS A 423 6.66 4.76 -29.66
N PHE A 424 6.39 5.57 -28.65
CA PHE A 424 5.25 6.44 -28.57
C PHE A 424 5.73 7.89 -28.53
N ARG A 425 5.47 8.64 -29.60
CA ARG A 425 5.68 10.08 -29.62
C ARG A 425 4.54 10.75 -28.85
N LEU A 426 4.87 11.39 -27.74
CA LEU A 426 3.91 12.11 -26.92
C LEU A 426 3.62 13.50 -27.51
N GLY A 427 4.66 14.18 -28.04
CA GLY A 427 4.54 15.48 -28.69
C GLY A 427 5.61 16.47 -28.24
N GLU A 428 5.54 17.69 -28.79
CA GLU A 428 6.45 18.78 -28.46
C GLU A 428 6.03 19.49 -27.18
N LEU A 429 7.00 19.69 -26.26
CA LEU A 429 6.82 20.36 -24.98
C LEU A 429 7.68 21.62 -24.92
N SER A 430 7.07 22.77 -24.68
CA SER A 430 7.79 24.02 -24.44
C SER A 430 8.58 23.96 -23.13
N VAL A 431 9.82 24.43 -23.15
CA VAL A 431 10.71 24.50 -21.98
C VAL A 431 10.71 25.93 -21.44
N PRO A 432 10.47 26.15 -20.13
CA PRO A 432 10.49 27.49 -19.55
C PRO A 432 11.79 28.24 -19.82
N GLU A 433 11.71 29.55 -20.06
CA GLU A 433 12.90 30.38 -20.28
C GLU A 433 13.75 30.50 -19.01
N LYS A 434 13.09 30.70 -17.86
CA LYS A 434 13.76 30.89 -16.58
C LYS A 434 14.33 29.57 -16.07
N ALA A 435 15.64 29.57 -15.84
CA ALA A 435 16.33 28.44 -15.22
C ALA A 435 16.11 28.41 -13.70
N VAL A 436 16.10 27.19 -13.15
CA VAL A 436 16.09 26.88 -11.72
C VAL A 436 17.43 26.23 -11.37
N ALA A 437 17.97 26.55 -10.19
CA ALA A 437 19.21 25.92 -9.75
C ALA A 437 19.02 24.41 -9.53
N MET A 438 19.92 23.57 -10.06
CA MET A 438 19.78 22.11 -10.00
C MET A 438 19.62 21.57 -8.57
N ASN A 439 20.34 22.14 -7.60
CA ASN A 439 20.21 21.75 -6.20
C ASN A 439 18.81 22.03 -5.62
N LYS A 440 18.22 23.18 -5.98
CA LYS A 440 16.86 23.55 -5.58
C LYS A 440 15.84 22.60 -6.19
N ALA A 441 15.95 22.31 -7.48
CA ALA A 441 15.06 21.37 -8.17
C ALA A 441 15.15 19.96 -7.55
N CYS A 442 16.36 19.47 -7.27
CA CYS A 442 16.56 18.19 -6.60
C CYS A 442 15.93 18.18 -5.19
N ARG A 443 16.07 19.25 -4.40
CA ARG A 443 15.41 19.35 -3.09
C ARG A 443 13.89 19.27 -3.21
N GLN A 444 13.29 19.96 -4.18
CA GLN A 444 11.85 19.88 -4.44
C GLN A 444 11.40 18.46 -4.84
N VAL A 445 12.22 17.75 -5.63
CA VAL A 445 11.97 16.33 -5.94
C VAL A 445 12.02 15.48 -4.68
N TYR A 446 13.03 15.66 -3.83
CA TYR A 446 13.13 14.96 -2.55
C TYR A 446 11.89 15.18 -1.68
N GLU A 447 11.49 16.44 -1.50
CA GLU A 447 10.33 16.83 -0.69
C GLU A 447 9.03 16.19 -1.19
N ARG A 448 8.83 16.11 -2.52
CA ARG A 448 7.64 15.46 -3.12
C ARG A 448 7.64 13.95 -2.94
N VAL A 449 8.80 13.31 -3.05
CA VAL A 449 8.95 11.86 -2.83
C VAL A 449 8.76 11.56 -1.33
N ALA A 450 9.28 12.40 -0.44
CA ALA A 450 9.06 12.29 1.00
C ALA A 450 7.59 12.50 1.38
N TRP A 451 6.90 13.47 0.78
CA TRP A 451 5.45 13.64 0.93
C TRP A 451 4.72 12.35 0.54
N ALA A 452 5.04 11.78 -0.63
CA ALA A 452 4.42 10.55 -1.08
C ALA A 452 4.73 9.36 -0.16
N GLU A 453 5.93 9.27 0.43
CA GLU A 453 6.29 8.25 1.44
C GLU A 453 5.47 8.39 2.71
N ALA A 454 5.31 9.62 3.21
CA ALA A 454 4.50 9.90 4.38
C ALA A 454 3.01 9.56 4.17
N GLN A 455 2.51 9.66 2.93
CA GLN A 455 1.11 9.39 2.59
C GLN A 455 0.82 7.92 2.25
N CYS A 456 1.73 7.27 1.54
CA CYS A 456 1.45 6.01 0.85
C CYS A 456 2.24 4.82 1.40
N GLY A 457 3.23 5.06 2.26
CA GLY A 457 4.10 4.02 2.81
C GLY A 457 5.13 3.49 1.82
N ASP A 458 5.28 2.16 1.76
CA ASP A 458 6.33 1.48 0.98
C ASP A 458 6.16 1.66 -0.55
N GLY A 459 7.27 1.66 -1.30
CA GLY A 459 7.27 1.70 -2.78
C GLY A 459 7.92 2.94 -3.41
N LEU A 460 8.51 3.81 -2.60
CA LEU A 460 9.20 5.02 -3.04
C LEU A 460 10.69 4.89 -3.00
N ALA A 461 11.33 5.46 -4.03
CA ALA A 461 12.76 5.42 -4.14
C ALA A 461 13.29 6.70 -4.80
N LEU A 462 14.21 7.34 -4.12
CA LEU A 462 15.17 8.26 -4.71
C LEU A 462 16.21 7.39 -5.40
N ARG A 463 16.37 7.54 -6.72
CA ARG A 463 17.18 6.61 -7.52
C ARG A 463 18.03 7.34 -8.51
N GLY A 464 19.30 6.97 -8.63
CA GLY A 464 20.14 7.31 -9.79
C GLY A 464 20.03 6.27 -10.91
N ARG A 465 18.82 5.78 -11.24
CA ARG A 465 18.60 4.53 -11.97
C ARG A 465 18.41 4.72 -13.49
N GLY A 466 19.16 3.99 -14.30
CA GLY A 466 18.61 3.36 -15.50
C GLY A 466 18.10 1.97 -15.11
N ARG A 467 16.89 1.56 -15.50
CA ARG A 467 16.30 0.31 -14.98
C ARG A 467 17.10 -0.93 -15.39
N SER A 468 17.84 -1.57 -14.47
CA SER A 468 18.46 -2.89 -14.77
C SER A 468 17.40 -3.88 -15.27
N LEU A 469 17.61 -4.34 -16.50
CA LEU A 469 16.81 -5.38 -17.13
C LEU A 469 17.11 -6.72 -16.45
N THR A 470 16.11 -7.58 -16.28
CA THR A 470 16.36 -8.99 -15.91
C THR A 470 17.15 -9.68 -17.03
N GLU A 471 17.85 -10.80 -16.77
CA GLU A 471 18.51 -11.52 -17.86
C GLU A 471 17.52 -11.91 -18.97
N ALA A 472 16.28 -12.28 -18.63
CA ALA A 472 15.23 -12.53 -19.61
C ALA A 472 14.91 -11.30 -20.46
N GLU A 473 14.76 -10.13 -19.82
CA GLU A 473 14.54 -8.86 -20.52
C GLU A 473 15.76 -8.46 -21.35
N LYS A 474 16.99 -8.67 -20.87
CA LYS A 474 18.22 -8.44 -21.65
C LYS A 474 18.26 -9.33 -22.87
N GLN A 475 17.98 -10.63 -22.72
CA GLN A 475 17.91 -11.57 -23.84
C GLN A 475 16.83 -11.16 -24.84
N GLU A 476 15.69 -10.68 -24.35
CA GLU A 476 14.61 -10.16 -25.19
C GLU A 476 15.05 -8.90 -25.96
N HIS A 477 15.66 -7.93 -25.29
CA HIS A 477 16.23 -6.75 -25.93
C HIS A 477 17.33 -7.11 -26.95
N ILE A 478 18.17 -8.10 -26.64
CA ILE A 478 19.20 -8.62 -27.56
C ILE A 478 18.55 -9.29 -28.77
N ALA A 479 17.50 -10.09 -28.59
CA ALA A 479 16.72 -10.69 -29.68
C ALA A 479 16.08 -9.62 -30.59
N HIS A 480 15.86 -8.42 -30.06
CA HIS A 480 15.38 -7.25 -30.80
C HIS A 480 16.49 -6.27 -31.23
N GLY A 481 17.77 -6.69 -31.20
CA GLY A 481 18.90 -5.98 -31.81
C GLY A 481 19.69 -5.06 -30.90
N ALA A 482 19.41 -5.01 -29.59
CA ALA A 482 20.23 -4.25 -28.65
C ALA A 482 21.57 -4.95 -28.37
N ARG A 483 22.65 -4.19 -28.13
CA ARG A 483 23.94 -4.78 -27.76
C ARG A 483 24.01 -5.04 -26.27
N ARG A 484 24.38 -6.26 -25.87
CA ARG A 484 24.51 -6.67 -24.45
C ARG A 484 25.32 -5.69 -23.61
N ARG A 485 26.45 -5.19 -24.15
CA ARG A 485 27.32 -4.22 -23.48
C ARG A 485 26.60 -2.90 -23.17
N GLU A 486 25.77 -2.40 -24.08
CA GLU A 486 24.95 -1.19 -23.86
C GLU A 486 23.90 -1.45 -22.77
N LEU A 487 23.34 -2.66 -22.74
CA LEU A 487 22.46 -3.18 -21.67
C LEU A 487 23.20 -3.61 -20.40
N GLU A 488 24.51 -3.37 -20.25
CA GLU A 488 25.26 -3.65 -19.03
C GLU A 488 25.84 -2.35 -18.48
N GLU A 489 26.37 -1.49 -19.35
CA GLU A 489 26.88 -0.16 -19.03
C GLU A 489 25.78 0.84 -18.64
N ALA A 490 24.55 0.66 -19.12
CA ALA A 490 23.39 1.46 -18.71
C ALA A 490 23.01 1.29 -17.21
N PHE A 491 23.62 0.34 -16.48
CA PHE A 491 23.09 -0.16 -15.21
C PHE A 491 24.03 -0.14 -14.00
N VAL A 492 25.17 0.55 -14.08
CA VAL A 492 26.05 0.74 -12.92
C VAL A 492 25.51 1.91 -12.06
N MET A 493 24.72 1.56 -11.03
CA MET A 493 24.12 2.51 -10.09
C MET A 493 25.08 2.84 -8.93
N PRO A 494 25.06 4.08 -8.42
CA PRO A 494 25.66 4.38 -7.12
C PRO A 494 24.66 4.32 -5.95
N TRP A 495 23.34 4.47 -6.15
CA TRP A 495 22.39 4.57 -5.03
C TRP A 495 20.89 4.31 -5.33
N ASP A 496 20.18 3.75 -4.34
CA ASP A 496 18.71 3.59 -4.22
C ASP A 496 18.33 3.85 -2.76
N TYR A 497 17.75 5.02 -2.48
CA TYR A 497 17.43 5.47 -1.13
C TYR A 497 15.93 5.63 -0.93
N ARG A 498 15.50 5.42 0.32
CA ARG A 498 14.22 5.97 0.79
C ARG A 498 14.46 7.38 1.34
N PRO A 499 13.56 8.36 1.12
CA PRO A 499 13.68 9.68 1.72
C PRO A 499 13.90 9.60 3.24
N SER A 500 13.18 8.73 3.93
CA SER A 500 13.34 8.44 5.36
C SER A 500 14.74 7.98 5.80
N ARG A 501 15.65 7.63 4.88
CA ARG A 501 16.98 7.07 5.18
C ARG A 501 18.16 7.96 4.75
N ILE A 502 17.89 9.11 4.16
CA ILE A 502 18.91 10.00 3.63
C ILE A 502 18.50 11.46 3.82
N ALA A 503 19.45 12.33 4.17
CA ALA A 503 19.21 13.77 4.22
C ALA A 503 19.03 14.37 2.81
N PRO A 504 18.22 15.44 2.65
CA PRO A 504 18.03 16.11 1.36
C PRO A 504 19.36 16.52 0.69
N GLU A 505 20.32 17.02 1.47
CA GLU A 505 21.63 17.49 0.98
C GLU A 505 22.47 16.35 0.40
N GLN A 506 22.39 15.17 1.04
CA GLN A 506 23.09 13.98 0.56
C GLN A 506 22.47 13.50 -0.77
N PHE A 507 21.14 13.52 -0.90
CA PHE A 507 20.48 13.24 -2.18
C PHE A 507 20.91 14.21 -3.28
N VAL A 508 20.94 15.52 -3.00
CA VAL A 508 21.41 16.54 -3.95
C VAL A 508 22.84 16.25 -4.42
N LYS A 509 23.74 15.97 -3.46
CA LYS A 509 25.14 15.64 -3.75
C LYS A 509 25.27 14.39 -4.62
N ASP A 510 24.50 13.36 -4.32
CA ASP A 510 24.53 12.09 -5.05
C ASP A 510 23.96 12.20 -6.48
N VAL A 511 22.94 13.04 -6.68
CA VAL A 511 22.43 13.38 -8.02
C VAL A 511 23.47 14.17 -8.81
N GLN A 512 24.12 15.18 -8.21
CA GLN A 512 25.17 15.97 -8.86
C GLN A 512 26.37 15.12 -9.25
N ALA A 513 26.87 14.27 -8.34
CA ALA A 513 27.98 13.37 -8.63
C ALA A 513 27.64 12.39 -9.76
N ASN A 514 26.41 11.86 -9.80
CA ASN A 514 25.97 10.99 -10.89
C ASN A 514 25.84 11.74 -12.23
N TYR A 515 25.32 12.97 -12.20
CA TYR A 515 25.26 13.83 -13.38
C TYR A 515 26.64 14.07 -13.97
N GLU A 516 27.61 14.51 -13.16
CA GLU A 516 28.99 14.74 -13.59
C GLU A 516 29.65 13.48 -14.16
N ARG A 517 29.42 12.33 -13.52
CA ARG A 517 29.91 11.04 -14.02
C ARG A 517 29.32 10.69 -15.39
N LEU A 518 28.04 10.96 -15.62
CA LEU A 518 27.36 10.61 -16.87
C LEU A 518 27.68 11.57 -18.02
N MET A 519 28.23 12.75 -17.72
CA MET A 519 28.68 13.77 -18.67
C MET A 519 30.15 13.61 -19.09
N LYS A 520 30.96 12.87 -18.32
CA LYS A 520 32.29 12.40 -18.71
C LYS A 520 32.17 11.18 -19.62
#